data_AF-A0A7K3XL25-F1
#
_entry.id   AF-A0A7K3XL25-F1
#
_cell.length_a   1.000
_cell.length_b   1.000
_cell.length_c   1.000
_cell.angle_alpha   90.00
_cell.angle_beta   90.00
_cell.angle_gamma   90.00
#
_symmetry.space_group_name_H-M   'P 1'
#
loop_
_entity.id
_entity.type
_entity.pdbx_description
1 polymer ?
#
loop_
_entity_poly.entity_id
_entity_poly.type
_entity_poly.pdbx_seq_one_letter_code
_entity_poly.pdbx_strand_id
1 'polypeptide(L)'
;MNAHQDEKLQMYHLVITICENHKSEWITNAVFAAIYNLWKLKIPMIEQYRDDQLSITSGIIANKLVIRNSMTEKAFFIANRIQSFANAGNDVELSRSVQYLHTDIKRARDNNVVGICNKIFEVAG
;
A
#
# COMPACT_ATOMS: atom_id res chain seq x y z
N MET A 1 -9.34 6.77 -0.07
CA MET A 1 -10.36 7.43 -0.91
C MET A 1 -10.18 7.04 -2.37
N ASN A 2 -11.27 6.86 -3.12
CA ASN A 2 -11.21 6.63 -4.56
C ASN A 2 -11.40 7.95 -5.34
N ALA A 3 -11.08 7.96 -6.64
CA ALA A 3 -11.14 9.17 -7.47
C ALA A 3 -12.51 9.85 -7.44
N HIS A 4 -13.59 9.07 -7.46
CA HIS A 4 -14.95 9.61 -7.40
C HIS A 4 -15.26 10.35 -6.08
N GLN A 5 -14.77 9.83 -4.96
CA GLN A 5 -14.93 10.46 -3.65
C GLN A 5 -14.11 11.75 -3.52
N ASP A 6 -12.91 11.81 -4.13
CA ASP A 6 -12.11 13.03 -4.23
C ASP A 6 -12.82 14.11 -5.04
N GLU A 7 -13.38 13.76 -6.21
CA GLU A 7 -14.17 14.68 -7.03
C GLU A 7 -15.36 15.27 -6.26
N LYS A 8 -16.06 14.45 -5.47
CA LYS A 8 -17.16 14.92 -4.62
C LYS A 8 -16.69 15.86 -3.52
N LEU A 9 -15.56 15.57 -2.87
CA LEU A 9 -15.00 16.46 -1.86
C LEU A 9 -14.60 17.82 -2.46
N GLN A 10 -13.98 17.83 -3.64
CA GLN A 10 -13.67 19.05 -4.38
C GLN A 10 -14.93 19.85 -4.73
N MET A 11 -15.99 19.16 -5.19
CA MET A 11 -17.29 19.78 -5.44
C MET A 11 -17.85 20.45 -4.18
N TYR A 12 -17.74 19.81 -3.01
CA TYR A 12 -18.18 20.39 -1.75
C TYR A 12 -17.39 21.65 -1.38
N HIS A 13 -16.07 21.66 -1.56
CA HIS A 13 -15.29 22.88 -1.33
C HIS A 13 -15.69 24.01 -2.29
N LEU A 14 -15.97 23.69 -3.56
CA LEU A 14 -16.46 24.68 -4.52
C LEU A 14 -17.81 25.27 -4.09
N VAL A 15 -18.73 24.44 -3.59
CA VAL A 15 -20.02 24.89 -3.06
C VAL A 15 -19.83 25.79 -1.83
N ILE A 16 -18.91 25.46 -0.91
CA ILE A 16 -18.54 26.38 0.21
C ILE A 16 -18.10 27.72 -0.35
N THR A 17 -17.16 27.74 -1.30
CA THR A 17 -16.63 28.98 -1.87
C THR A 17 -17.75 29.84 -2.47
N ILE A 18 -18.65 29.23 -3.25
CA ILE A 18 -19.79 29.93 -3.85
C ILE A 18 -20.72 30.48 -2.77
N CYS A 19 -21.06 29.68 -1.75
CA CYS A 19 -21.92 30.11 -0.66
C CYS A 19 -21.31 31.24 0.17
N GLU A 20 -20.03 31.16 0.54
CA GLU A 20 -19.36 32.24 1.30
C GLU A 20 -19.28 33.54 0.48
N ASN A 21 -19.04 33.45 -0.84
CA ASN A 21 -18.99 34.63 -1.72
C ASN A 21 -20.33 35.38 -1.80
N HIS A 22 -21.45 34.65 -1.73
CA HIS A 22 -22.81 35.23 -1.81
C HIS A 22 -23.52 35.25 -0.46
N LYS A 23 -22.77 35.24 0.64
CA LYS A 23 -23.32 35.12 2.00
C LYS A 23 -24.40 36.15 2.32
N SER A 24 -24.22 37.39 1.90
CA SER A 24 -25.20 38.47 2.11
C SER A 24 -26.58 38.19 1.52
N GLU A 25 -26.66 37.33 0.49
CA GLU A 25 -27.91 37.03 -0.22
C GLU A 25 -28.77 36.00 0.51
N TRP A 26 -28.15 35.06 1.23
CA TRP A 26 -28.86 33.94 1.85
C TRP A 26 -28.81 33.91 3.37
N ILE A 27 -27.94 34.70 4.02
CA ILE A 27 -27.75 34.64 5.48
C ILE A 27 -29.02 35.01 6.27
N THR A 28 -29.89 35.83 5.69
CA THR A 28 -31.18 36.22 6.29
C THR A 28 -32.23 35.12 6.19
N ASN A 29 -32.04 34.13 5.30
CA ASN A 29 -32.84 32.91 5.27
C ASN A 29 -32.33 31.94 6.34
N ALA A 30 -32.97 31.98 7.51
CA ALA A 30 -32.58 31.18 8.68
C ALA A 30 -32.53 29.67 8.39
N VAL A 31 -33.44 29.15 7.54
CA VAL A 31 -33.48 27.72 7.18
C VAL A 31 -32.26 27.34 6.34
N PHE A 32 -31.96 28.14 5.31
CA PHE A 32 -30.80 27.90 4.46
C PHE A 32 -29.50 27.99 5.27
N ALA A 33 -29.36 29.03 6.08
CA ALA A 33 -28.17 29.22 6.93
C ALA A 33 -27.96 28.05 7.90
N ALA A 34 -29.03 27.53 8.50
CA ALA A 34 -28.96 26.37 9.40
C ALA A 34 -28.49 25.10 8.66
N ILE A 35 -29.08 24.80 7.50
CA ILE A 35 -28.73 23.61 6.70
C ILE A 35 -27.30 23.72 6.17
N TYR A 36 -26.92 24.88 5.64
CA TYR A 36 -25.56 25.12 5.14
C TYR A 36 -24.52 24.90 6.25
N ASN A 37 -24.74 25.44 7.44
CA ASN A 37 -23.83 25.25 8.57
C ASN A 37 -23.75 23.77 8.99
N LEU A 38 -24.87 23.06 9.05
CA LEU A 38 -24.88 21.62 9.36
C LEU A 38 -24.11 20.81 8.32
N TRP A 39 -24.29 21.09 7.04
CA TRP A 39 -23.58 20.43 5.96
C TRP A 39 -22.07 20.76 5.97
N LYS A 40 -21.72 22.04 6.14
CA LYS A 40 -20.33 22.50 6.23
C LYS A 40 -19.56 21.80 7.35
N LEU A 41 -20.20 21.55 8.49
CA LEU A 41 -19.60 20.80 9.61
C LEU A 41 -19.30 19.33 9.29
N LYS A 42 -19.93 18.74 8.26
CA LYS A 42 -19.65 17.36 7.86
C LYS A 42 -18.42 17.22 6.99
N ILE A 43 -17.99 18.28 6.29
CA ILE A 43 -16.85 18.23 5.37
C ILE A 43 -15.54 17.92 6.11
N PRO A 44 -15.20 18.55 7.24
CA PRO A 44 -14.03 18.17 8.04
C PRO A 44 -14.06 16.71 8.50
N MET A 45 -15.24 16.12 8.74
CA MET A 45 -15.34 14.71 9.09
C MET A 45 -14.95 13.80 7.91
N ILE A 46 -15.31 14.19 6.68
CA ILE A 46 -14.92 13.47 5.45
C ILE A 46 -13.40 13.53 5.26
N GLU A 47 -12.80 14.70 5.49
CA GLU A 47 -11.35 14.89 5.44
C GLU A 47 -10.62 14.03 6.47
N GLN A 48 -11.13 13.98 7.71
CA GLN A 48 -10.60 13.12 8.75
C GLN A 48 -10.64 11.63 8.35
N TYR A 49 -11.76 11.14 7.82
CA TYR A 49 -11.86 9.76 7.36
C TYR A 49 -10.93 9.46 6.18
N ARG A 50 -10.70 10.42 5.27
CA ARG A 50 -9.70 10.29 4.20
C ARG A 50 -8.31 10.08 4.81
N ASP A 51 -7.93 10.92 5.76
CA ASP A 51 -6.60 10.91 6.37
C ASP A 51 -6.37 9.62 7.17
N ASP A 52 -7.37 9.16 7.93
CA ASP A 52 -7.34 7.88 8.64
C ASP A 52 -7.14 6.70 7.68
N GLN A 53 -7.86 6.66 6.55
CA GLN A 53 -7.70 5.61 5.54
C GLN A 53 -6.30 5.63 4.91
N LEU A 54 -5.76 6.81 4.61
CA LEU A 54 -4.42 6.96 4.04
C LEU A 54 -3.35 6.49 5.04
N SER A 55 -3.50 6.82 6.31
CA SER A 55 -2.62 6.37 7.40
C SER A 55 -2.62 4.84 7.52
N ILE A 56 -3.81 4.21 7.59
CA ILE A 56 -3.96 2.75 7.66
C ILE A 56 -3.33 2.07 6.43
N THR A 57 -3.62 2.58 5.23
CA THR A 57 -3.10 2.00 3.98
C THR A 57 -1.58 2.09 3.93
N SER A 58 -1.01 3.24 4.30
CA SER A 58 0.44 3.45 4.36
C SER A 58 1.11 2.52 5.37
N GLY A 59 0.50 2.36 6.56
CA GLY A 59 0.98 1.43 7.58
C GLY A 59 0.97 -0.03 7.10
N ILE A 60 -0.11 -0.47 6.44
CA ILE A 60 -0.21 -1.83 5.87
C ILE A 60 0.83 -2.05 4.77
N ILE A 61 1.03 -1.08 3.87
CA ILE A 61 2.03 -1.17 2.81
C ILE A 61 3.45 -1.23 3.41
N ALA A 62 3.75 -0.39 4.40
CA ALA A 62 5.03 -0.40 5.10
C ALA A 62 5.29 -1.77 5.74
N ASN A 63 4.28 -2.36 6.41
CA ASN A 63 4.41 -3.66 7.04
C ASN A 63 4.63 -4.79 6.00
N LYS A 64 3.88 -4.77 4.88
CA LYS A 64 4.09 -5.72 3.77
C LYS A 64 5.50 -5.64 3.19
N LEU A 65 6.05 -4.42 3.05
CA LEU A 65 7.40 -4.21 2.54
C LEU A 65 8.46 -4.77 3.51
N VAL A 66 8.28 -4.57 4.82
CA VAL A 66 9.17 -5.13 5.86
C VAL A 66 9.19 -6.65 5.80
N ILE A 67 8.01 -7.28 5.78
CA ILE A 67 7.88 -8.74 5.68
C ILE A 67 8.53 -9.24 4.39
N ARG A 68 8.31 -8.55 3.27
CA ARG A 68 8.88 -8.92 1.97
C ARG A 68 10.40 -8.84 1.96
N ASN A 69 10.98 -7.80 2.53
CA ASN A 69 12.43 -7.65 2.64
C ASN A 69 13.03 -8.77 3.50
N SER A 70 12.43 -9.05 4.67
CA SER A 70 12.92 -10.12 5.56
C SER A 70 12.88 -11.50 4.90
N MET A 71 11.79 -11.82 4.19
CA MET A 71 11.69 -13.07 3.43
C MET A 71 12.74 -13.16 2.32
N THR A 72 12.95 -12.06 1.59
CA THR A 72 13.95 -11.97 0.52
C THR A 72 15.35 -12.23 1.04
N GLU A 73 15.72 -11.59 2.15
CA GLU A 73 17.04 -11.76 2.79
C GLU A 73 17.27 -13.19 3.25
N LYS A 74 16.29 -13.80 3.93
CA LYS A 74 16.39 -15.18 4.42
C LYS A 74 16.48 -16.19 3.28
N ALA A 75 15.62 -16.06 2.27
CA ALA A 75 15.61 -16.96 1.13
C ALA A 75 16.92 -16.86 0.33
N PHE A 76 17.41 -15.64 0.09
CA PHE A 76 18.69 -15.42 -0.60
C PHE A 76 19.88 -15.96 0.19
N PHE A 77 19.87 -15.80 1.51
CA PHE A 77 20.91 -16.35 2.37
C PHE A 77 20.98 -17.88 2.32
N ILE A 78 19.83 -18.56 2.37
CA ILE A 78 19.76 -20.02 2.26
C ILE A 78 20.20 -20.47 0.86
N ALA A 79 19.69 -19.83 -0.20
CA ALA A 79 20.07 -20.15 -1.58
C ALA A 79 21.58 -20.05 -1.81
N ASN A 80 22.24 -18.99 -1.31
CA ASN A 80 23.69 -18.84 -1.41
C ASN A 80 24.48 -19.92 -0.66
N ARG A 81 23.97 -20.39 0.48
CA ARG A 81 24.58 -21.50 1.23
C ARG A 81 24.50 -22.80 0.45
N ILE A 82 23.32 -23.13 -0.10
CA ILE A 82 23.15 -24.32 -0.95
C ILE A 82 24.06 -24.22 -2.17
N GLN A 83 24.11 -23.04 -2.81
CA GLN A 83 24.97 -22.79 -3.97
C GLN A 83 26.46 -22.95 -3.62
N SER A 84 26.88 -22.50 -2.44
CA SER A 84 28.26 -22.67 -1.96
C SER A 84 28.58 -24.13 -1.65
N PHE A 85 27.64 -24.86 -1.06
CA PHE A 85 27.76 -26.31 -0.82
C PHE A 85 27.84 -27.08 -2.14
N ALA A 86 26.96 -26.79 -3.09
CA ALA A 86 26.94 -27.39 -4.43
C ALA A 86 28.27 -27.16 -5.16
N ASN A 87 28.81 -25.93 -5.09
CA ASN A 87 30.11 -25.61 -5.69
C ASN A 87 31.26 -26.36 -5.03
N ALA A 88 31.23 -26.53 -3.69
CA ALA A 88 32.25 -27.31 -2.98
C ALA A 88 32.20 -28.81 -3.32
N GLY A 89 30.99 -29.34 -3.55
CA GLY A 89 30.76 -30.74 -3.96
C GLY A 89 30.88 -30.98 -5.47
N ASN A 90 31.11 -29.93 -6.27
CA ASN A 90 31.09 -29.97 -7.74
C ASN A 90 29.75 -30.46 -8.33
N ASP A 91 28.65 -30.24 -7.60
CA ASP A 91 27.28 -30.60 -8.00
C ASP A 91 26.64 -29.47 -8.82
N VAL A 92 26.77 -29.61 -10.14
CA VAL A 92 26.30 -28.60 -11.10
C VAL A 92 24.77 -28.56 -11.19
N GLU A 93 24.08 -29.70 -10.95
CA GLU A 93 22.61 -29.74 -10.99
C GLU A 93 22.01 -29.00 -9.79
N LEU A 94 22.54 -29.27 -8.60
CA LEU A 94 22.14 -28.59 -7.38
C LEU A 94 22.38 -27.08 -7.49
N SER A 95 23.55 -26.67 -7.99
CA SER A 95 23.85 -25.26 -8.25
C SER A 95 22.81 -24.57 -9.14
N ARG A 96 22.46 -25.18 -10.28
CA ARG A 96 21.51 -24.56 -11.21
C ARG A 96 20.10 -24.46 -10.63
N SER A 97 19.71 -25.37 -9.73
CA SER A 97 18.37 -25.42 -9.15
C SER A 97 18.05 -24.26 -8.20
N VAL A 98 19.07 -23.64 -7.58
CA VAL A 98 18.94 -22.59 -6.57
C VAL A 98 19.58 -21.25 -6.97
N GLN A 99 19.77 -21.02 -8.27
CA GLN A 99 20.41 -19.82 -8.79
C GLN A 99 19.43 -18.62 -8.84
N TYR A 100 19.06 -18.08 -7.67
CA TYR A 100 18.17 -16.92 -7.55
C TYR A 100 18.95 -15.66 -7.16
N LEU A 101 18.76 -14.56 -7.89
CA LEU A 101 19.27 -13.26 -7.47
C LEU A 101 18.36 -12.68 -6.38
N HIS A 102 18.95 -11.87 -5.50
CA HIS A 102 18.20 -11.10 -4.52
C HIS A 102 17.07 -10.26 -5.16
N THR A 103 17.31 -9.70 -6.36
CA THR A 103 16.32 -8.94 -7.12
C THR A 103 15.17 -9.79 -7.64
N ASP A 104 15.41 -11.07 -7.96
CA ASP A 104 14.40 -11.98 -8.50
C ASP A 104 13.36 -12.27 -7.43
N ILE A 105 13.83 -12.54 -6.20
CA ILE A 105 12.97 -12.75 -5.03
C ILE A 105 12.30 -11.43 -4.63
N LYS A 106 13.01 -10.30 -4.66
CA LYS A 106 12.42 -9.01 -4.29
C LYS A 106 11.32 -8.55 -5.23
N ARG A 107 11.46 -8.76 -6.54
CA ARG A 107 10.55 -8.23 -7.57
C ARG A 107 9.50 -9.22 -8.10
N ALA A 108 9.63 -10.50 -7.79
CA ALA A 108 8.66 -11.50 -8.22
C ALA A 108 7.24 -11.24 -7.67
N ARG A 109 6.22 -11.73 -8.35
CA ARG A 109 4.83 -11.68 -7.83
C ARG A 109 4.72 -12.54 -6.56
N ASP A 110 3.80 -12.20 -5.67
CA ASP A 110 3.67 -12.89 -4.37
C ASP A 110 3.56 -14.43 -4.51
N ASN A 111 2.74 -14.92 -5.45
CA ASN A 111 2.64 -16.36 -5.72
C ASN A 111 3.96 -16.97 -6.20
N ASN A 112 4.74 -16.23 -6.99
CA ASN A 112 6.02 -16.72 -7.50
C ASN A 112 7.07 -16.75 -6.39
N VAL A 113 7.03 -15.80 -5.44
CA VAL A 113 7.97 -15.79 -4.32
C VAL A 113 7.73 -16.91 -3.34
N VAL A 114 6.47 -17.24 -3.07
CA VAL A 114 6.14 -18.46 -2.32
C VAL A 114 6.70 -19.69 -3.03
N GLY A 115 6.53 -19.79 -4.35
CA GLY A 115 7.09 -20.88 -5.14
C GLY A 115 8.62 -20.96 -5.10
N ILE A 116 9.32 -19.83 -5.18
CA ILE A 116 10.79 -19.76 -5.07
C ILE A 116 11.25 -20.20 -3.68
N CYS A 117 10.61 -19.68 -2.62
CA CYS A 117 10.98 -20.03 -1.25
C CYS A 117 10.75 -21.52 -0.96
N ASN A 118 9.65 -22.09 -1.46
CA ASN A 118 9.36 -23.53 -1.31
C ASN A 118 10.41 -24.38 -2.04
N LYS A 119 10.82 -24.01 -3.25
CA LYS A 119 11.90 -24.71 -3.97
C LYS A 119 13.22 -24.66 -3.22
N ILE A 120 13.59 -23.49 -2.67
CA ILE A 120 14.81 -23.36 -1.85
C ILE A 120 14.70 -24.25 -0.61
N PHE A 121 13.53 -24.33 0.02
CA PHE A 121 13.31 -25.16 1.20
C PHE A 121 13.36 -26.67 0.87
N GLU A 122 12.72 -27.11 -0.22
CA GLU A 122 12.75 -28.50 -0.69
C GLU A 122 14.16 -28.99 -1.01
N VAL A 123 15.02 -28.10 -1.51
CA VAL A 123 16.41 -28.42 -1.82
C VAL A 123 17.30 -28.40 -0.56
N ALA A 124 16.90 -27.67 0.48
CA ALA A 124 17.65 -27.54 1.72
C ALA A 124 17.41 -28.68 2.73
N GLY A 125 16.25 -29.36 2.65
CA GLY A 125 15.82 -30.44 3.54
C GLY A 125 16.13 -31.82 2.98
#